data_AF-A0A8T4HQ80-F1
#
_entry.id   AF-A0A8T4HQ80-F1
#
_cell.length_a   1.000
_cell.length_b   1.000
_cell.length_c   1.000
_cell.angle_alpha   90.00
_cell.angle_beta   90.00
_cell.angle_gamma   90.00
#
_symmetry.space_group_name_H-M   'P 1'
#
loop_
_entity.id
_entity.type
_entity.pdbx_description
1 polymer ?
#
loop_
_entity_poly.entity_id
_entity_poly.type
_entity_poly.pdbx_seq_one_letter_code
_entity_poly.pdbx_strand_id
1 'polypeptide(L)'
;MPSMQRTAREAVREHEHEYAPDAERPLGGYLAVLSSFGTGVVGAALAARWAGRRAPKRLSTRELVLLTLATHKLARMVAKDAVASPLRAPFARYQGTGAPAEVAEEPRGKGLRHAVGELVTCPFCLAPWAASALLILHAAAPATARTCTTGLTAVAGSDFLQYAYAAAQERHSPHD
;
A
#
# COMPACT_ATOMS: atom_id res chain seq x y z
N MET A 1 -22.48 43.27 7.22
CA MET A 1 -21.91 42.34 6.22
C MET A 1 -20.76 41.58 6.88
N PRO A 2 -20.93 40.32 7.31
CA PRO A 2 -19.84 39.56 7.92
C PRO A 2 -19.15 38.69 6.87
N SER A 3 -18.14 39.24 6.22
CA SER A 3 -17.08 38.48 5.56
C SER A 3 -16.03 38.07 6.60
N MET A 4 -15.41 36.90 6.42
CA MET A 4 -14.15 36.48 7.06
C MET A 4 -14.23 35.52 8.26
N GLN A 5 -15.02 34.46 8.12
CA GLN A 5 -14.60 33.14 8.60
C GLN A 5 -14.85 32.12 7.50
N ARG A 6 -14.06 32.17 6.41
CA ARG A 6 -13.90 30.95 5.61
C ARG A 6 -13.35 29.90 6.58
N THR A 7 -14.15 28.91 6.93
CA THR A 7 -13.65 27.85 7.80
C THR A 7 -12.51 27.15 7.07
N ALA A 8 -11.49 26.65 7.78
CA ALA A 8 -10.37 25.94 7.13
C ALA A 8 -10.83 24.82 6.18
N ARG A 9 -12.02 24.25 6.43
CA ARG A 9 -12.70 23.27 5.57
C ARG A 9 -13.20 23.85 4.25
N GLU A 10 -13.67 25.10 4.24
CA GLU A 10 -14.10 25.80 3.02
C GLU A 10 -12.89 26.17 2.17
N ALA A 11 -11.82 26.66 2.78
CA ALA A 11 -10.56 26.94 2.08
C ALA A 11 -9.95 25.68 1.45
N VAL A 12 -9.94 24.55 2.16
CA VAL A 12 -9.47 23.26 1.61
C VAL A 12 -10.34 22.80 0.44
N ARG A 13 -11.67 22.92 0.53
CA ARG A 13 -12.60 22.51 -0.54
C ARG A 13 -12.47 23.37 -1.79
N GLU A 14 -12.24 24.68 -1.62
CA GLU A 14 -12.01 25.62 -2.72
C GLU A 14 -10.73 25.27 -3.47
N HIS A 15 -9.63 25.00 -2.74
CA HIS A 15 -8.39 24.53 -3.35
C HIS A 15 -8.51 23.14 -4.01
N GLU A 16 -9.30 22.23 -3.44
CA GLU A 16 -9.59 20.92 -4.05
C GLU A 16 -10.30 21.08 -5.42
N HIS A 17 -11.31 21.95 -5.50
CA HIS A 17 -12.04 22.22 -6.75
C HIS A 17 -11.17 22.95 -7.78
N GLU A 18 -10.32 23.88 -7.35
CA GLU A 18 -9.40 24.58 -8.26
C GLU A 18 -8.31 23.65 -8.80
N TYR A 19 -7.80 22.73 -7.98
CA TYR A 19 -6.76 21.78 -8.37
C TYR A 19 -7.27 20.69 -9.32
N ALA A 20 -8.50 20.20 -9.12
CA ALA A 20 -9.08 19.11 -9.91
C ALA A 20 -10.60 19.26 -10.04
N PRO A 21 -11.10 20.14 -10.93
CA PRO A 21 -12.53 20.44 -11.02
C PRO A 21 -13.40 19.23 -11.40
N ASP A 22 -12.86 18.30 -12.20
CA ASP A 22 -13.60 17.13 -12.71
C ASP A 22 -13.18 15.79 -12.07
N ALA A 23 -12.30 15.81 -11.05
CA ALA A 23 -11.82 14.59 -10.40
C ALA A 23 -11.95 14.66 -8.88
N GLU A 24 -12.44 13.59 -8.26
CA GLU A 24 -12.59 13.50 -6.81
C GLU A 24 -11.20 13.32 -6.16
N ARG A 25 -10.50 14.44 -5.93
CA ARG A 25 -9.16 14.52 -5.30
C ARG A 25 -9.27 15.12 -3.89
N PRO A 26 -9.48 14.30 -2.85
CA PRO A 26 -9.62 14.79 -1.48
C PRO A 26 -8.24 15.15 -0.88
N LEU A 27 -7.71 16.33 -1.23
CA LEU A 27 -6.43 16.84 -0.73
C LEU A 27 -6.36 16.80 0.81
N GLY A 28 -7.46 17.14 1.50
CA GLY A 28 -7.52 17.05 2.96
C GLY A 28 -7.39 15.61 3.48
N GLY A 29 -7.95 14.64 2.76
CA GLY A 29 -7.81 13.22 3.07
C GLY A 29 -6.38 12.71 2.83
N TYR A 30 -5.77 13.11 1.71
CA TYR A 30 -4.37 12.76 1.41
C TYR A 30 -3.39 13.34 2.42
N LEU A 31 -3.62 14.58 2.86
CA LEU A 31 -2.80 15.20 3.89
C LEU A 31 -2.87 14.39 5.19
N ALA A 32 -4.06 13.96 5.61
CA ALA A 32 -4.21 13.12 6.80
C ALA A 32 -3.47 11.77 6.65
N VAL A 33 -3.60 11.11 5.50
CA VAL A 33 -2.88 9.86 5.19
C VAL A 33 -1.36 10.11 5.24
N LEU A 34 -0.85 11.17 4.63
CA LEU A 34 0.58 11.50 4.64
C LEU A 34 1.09 11.84 6.04
N SER A 35 0.33 12.62 6.81
CA SER A 35 0.66 12.96 8.20
C SER A 35 0.71 11.71 9.08
N SER A 36 -0.22 10.77 8.91
CA SER A 36 -0.21 9.49 9.64
C SER A 36 1.01 8.64 9.30
N PHE A 37 1.40 8.57 8.01
CA PHE A 37 2.62 7.89 7.58
C PHE A 37 3.86 8.51 8.24
N GLY A 38 4.03 9.82 8.11
CA GLY A 38 5.19 10.55 8.64
C GLY A 38 5.29 10.42 10.17
N THR A 39 4.17 10.58 10.87
CA THR A 39 4.12 10.42 12.34
C THR A 39 4.48 9.01 12.75
N GLY A 40 3.99 7.98 12.05
CA GLY A 40 4.31 6.59 12.31
C GLY A 40 5.79 6.28 12.13
N VAL A 41 6.39 6.72 11.02
CA VAL A 41 7.82 6.52 10.73
C VAL A 41 8.71 7.24 11.74
N VAL A 42 8.43 8.51 12.03
CA VAL A 42 9.18 9.29 13.02
C VAL A 42 9.03 8.69 14.42
N GLY A 43 7.81 8.31 14.81
CA GLY A 43 7.53 7.66 16.08
C GLY A 43 8.30 6.35 16.24
N ALA A 44 8.31 5.50 15.21
CA ALA A 44 9.08 4.26 15.22
C ALA A 44 10.60 4.51 15.32
N ALA A 45 11.12 5.52 14.62
CA ALA A 45 12.53 5.89 14.69
C ALA A 45 12.92 6.40 16.09
N LEU A 46 12.09 7.25 16.71
CA LEU A 46 12.30 7.74 18.07
C LEU A 46 12.22 6.60 19.09
N ALA A 47 11.23 5.72 18.98
CA ALA A 47 11.09 4.55 19.83
C ALA A 47 12.31 3.62 19.72
N ALA A 48 12.80 3.37 18.51
CA ALA A 48 14.01 2.57 18.29
C ALA A 48 15.23 3.24 18.96
N ARG A 49 15.39 4.56 18.79
CA ARG A 49 16.45 5.33 19.42
C ARG A 49 16.40 5.25 20.95
N TRP A 50 15.22 5.40 21.54
CA TRP A 50 15.02 5.30 23.00
C TRP A 50 15.24 3.89 23.54
N ALA A 51 14.85 2.87 22.78
CA ALA A 51 15.10 1.47 23.11
C ALA A 51 16.55 1.02 22.88
N GLY A 52 17.46 1.94 22.50
CA GLY A 52 18.86 1.62 22.18
C GLY A 52 19.04 0.74 20.95
N ARG A 53 17.99 0.56 20.15
CA ARG A 53 18.01 -0.24 18.92
C ARG A 53 18.67 0.57 17.82
N ARG A 54 19.70 -0.01 17.19
CA ARG A 54 20.39 0.60 16.06
C ARG A 54 19.82 0.02 14.77
N ALA A 55 19.48 0.89 13.83
CA ALA A 55 19.16 0.46 12.47
C ALA A 55 20.36 -0.31 11.88
N PRO A 56 20.12 -1.32 11.03
CA PRO A 56 21.20 -2.00 10.32
C PRO A 56 22.03 -0.98 9.56
N LYS A 57 23.36 -1.00 9.73
CA LYS A 57 24.25 0.00 9.10
C LYS A 57 24.26 -0.12 7.57
N ARG A 58 24.01 -1.32 7.03
CA ARG A 58 23.90 -1.63 5.61
C ARG A 58 22.96 -2.82 5.42
N LEU A 59 22.11 -2.75 4.41
CA LEU A 59 21.42 -3.94 3.87
C LEU A 59 22.33 -4.56 2.82
N SER A 60 22.55 -5.87 2.90
CA SER A 60 23.21 -6.60 1.81
C SER A 60 22.35 -6.57 0.55
N THR A 61 22.96 -6.77 -0.63
CA THR A 61 22.23 -6.86 -1.90
C THR A 61 21.12 -7.93 -1.86
N ARG A 62 21.40 -9.06 -1.20
CA ARG A 62 20.41 -10.12 -1.00
C ARG A 62 19.21 -9.64 -0.18
N GLU A 63 19.46 -8.97 0.95
CA GLU A 63 18.38 -8.45 1.79
C GLU A 63 17.56 -7.38 1.07
N LEU A 64 18.20 -6.53 0.26
CA LEU A 64 17.50 -5.56 -0.57
C LEU A 64 16.57 -6.25 -1.58
N VAL A 65 17.06 -7.27 -2.31
CA VAL A 65 16.23 -8.04 -3.25
C VAL A 65 15.05 -8.71 -2.55
N LEU A 66 15.28 -9.38 -1.42
CA LEU A 66 14.22 -10.02 -0.64
C LEU A 66 13.20 -8.99 -0.14
N LEU A 67 13.67 -7.85 0.38
CA LEU A 67 12.80 -6.77 0.84
C LEU A 67 11.98 -6.17 -0.31
N THR A 68 12.56 -6.00 -1.50
CA THR A 68 11.84 -5.53 -2.68
C THR A 68 10.74 -6.49 -3.12
N LEU A 69 11.05 -7.79 -3.23
CA LEU A 69 10.07 -8.81 -3.60
C LEU A 69 8.96 -8.93 -2.55
N ALA A 70 9.34 -8.94 -1.27
CA ALA A 70 8.39 -8.98 -0.17
C ALA A 70 7.48 -7.74 -0.12
N THR A 71 8.04 -6.54 -0.33
CA THR A 71 7.28 -5.28 -0.40
C THR A 71 6.27 -5.32 -1.54
N HIS A 72 6.71 -5.74 -2.73
CA HIS A 72 5.85 -5.88 -3.89
C HIS A 72 4.68 -6.84 -3.61
N LYS A 73 4.99 -8.05 -3.11
CA LYS A 73 3.96 -9.05 -2.83
C LYS A 73 3.01 -8.61 -1.73
N LEU A 74 3.50 -8.04 -0.64
CA LEU A 74 2.66 -7.58 0.46
C LEU A 74 1.72 -6.46 0.00
N ALA A 75 2.23 -5.49 -0.77
CA ALA A 75 1.43 -4.39 -1.28
C ALA A 75 0.32 -4.88 -2.22
N ARG A 76 0.63 -5.79 -3.16
CA ARG A 76 -0.39 -6.37 -4.05
C ARG A 76 -1.36 -7.28 -3.30
N MET A 77 -0.90 -8.08 -2.34
CA MET A 77 -1.77 -8.95 -1.54
C MET A 77 -2.84 -8.14 -0.83
N VAL A 78 -2.46 -7.08 -0.13
CA VAL A 78 -3.44 -6.23 0.56
C VAL A 78 -4.33 -5.48 -0.45
N ALA A 79 -3.77 -4.98 -1.54
CA ALA A 79 -4.48 -4.10 -2.46
C ALA A 79 -5.34 -4.80 -3.51
N LYS A 80 -5.10 -6.09 -3.79
CA LYS A 80 -5.65 -6.80 -4.94
C LYS A 80 -6.13 -8.22 -4.66
N ASP A 81 -5.74 -8.86 -3.55
CA ASP A 81 -6.14 -10.24 -3.29
C ASP A 81 -7.60 -10.33 -2.82
N ALA A 82 -8.41 -11.20 -3.45
CA ALA A 82 -9.81 -11.41 -3.10
C ALA A 82 -10.00 -11.75 -1.61
N VAL A 83 -9.06 -12.52 -1.04
CA VAL A 83 -9.12 -12.91 0.39
C VAL A 83 -8.96 -11.70 1.31
N ALA A 84 -8.29 -10.63 0.85
CA ALA A 84 -8.14 -9.38 1.57
C ALA A 84 -9.30 -8.39 1.35
N SER A 85 -10.30 -8.71 0.51
CA SER A 85 -11.45 -7.82 0.26
C SER A 85 -12.22 -7.38 1.51
N PRO A 86 -12.37 -8.18 2.60
CA PRO A 86 -13.00 -7.69 3.83
C PRO A 86 -12.34 -6.43 4.43
N LEU A 87 -11.02 -6.28 4.26
CA LEU A 87 -10.27 -5.10 4.72
C LEU A 87 -10.58 -3.87 3.86
N ARG A 88 -10.86 -4.08 2.58
CA ARG A 88 -11.09 -3.01 1.59
C ARG A 88 -12.58 -2.68 1.42
N ALA A 89 -13.47 -3.60 1.73
CA ALA A 89 -14.91 -3.44 1.61
C ALA A 89 -15.46 -2.14 2.23
N PRO A 90 -14.97 -1.64 3.40
CA PRO A 90 -15.42 -0.34 3.92
C PRO A 90 -15.07 0.85 3.00
N PHE A 91 -13.97 0.77 2.27
CA PHE A 91 -13.35 1.88 1.52
C PHE A 91 -13.41 1.73 0.00
N ALA A 92 -13.82 0.57 -0.52
CA ALA A 92 -13.86 0.29 -1.95
C ALA A 92 -15.13 -0.45 -2.40
N ARG A 93 -15.43 -0.37 -3.69
CA ARG A 93 -16.48 -1.13 -4.39
C ARG A 93 -15.82 -2.14 -5.32
N TYR A 94 -16.32 -3.37 -5.27
CA TYR A 94 -15.91 -4.43 -6.19
C TYR A 94 -16.35 -4.12 -7.61
N GLN A 95 -15.43 -4.25 -8.57
CA GLN A 95 -15.64 -3.98 -10.00
C GLN A 95 -15.39 -5.22 -10.88
N GLY A 96 -15.24 -6.40 -10.28
CA GLY A 96 -14.97 -7.66 -10.99
C GLY A 96 -13.57 -8.20 -10.76
N THR A 97 -13.16 -9.11 -11.64
CA THR A 97 -11.81 -9.68 -11.65
C THR A 97 -10.83 -8.70 -12.29
N GLY A 98 -9.64 -8.55 -11.69
CA GLY A 98 -8.55 -7.76 -12.23
C GLY A 98 -7.61 -8.64 -13.06
N ALA A 99 -6.32 -8.62 -12.72
CA ALA A 99 -5.35 -9.60 -13.21
C ALA A 99 -5.72 -11.01 -12.68
N PRO A 100 -5.10 -12.10 -13.21
CA PRO A 100 -5.39 -13.43 -12.69
C PRO A 100 -5.10 -13.50 -11.18
N ALA A 101 -6.01 -14.12 -10.42
CA ALA A 101 -6.00 -14.15 -8.95
C ALA A 101 -6.09 -12.78 -8.25
N GLU A 102 -6.47 -11.71 -8.95
CA GLU A 102 -6.70 -10.37 -8.39
C GLU A 102 -8.14 -9.91 -8.59
N VAL A 103 -8.59 -9.01 -7.72
CA VAL A 103 -9.87 -8.30 -7.86
C VAL A 103 -9.65 -6.84 -8.23
N ALA A 104 -10.50 -6.34 -9.12
CA ALA A 104 -10.59 -4.92 -9.42
C ALA A 104 -11.55 -4.28 -8.42
N GLU A 105 -11.09 -3.21 -7.76
CA GLU A 105 -11.88 -2.45 -6.81
C GLU A 105 -11.61 -0.96 -7.00
N GLU A 106 -12.65 -0.15 -6.86
CA GLU A 106 -12.58 1.31 -6.93
C GLU A 106 -12.83 1.93 -5.55
N PRO A 107 -12.08 2.97 -5.17
CA PRO A 107 -12.34 3.74 -3.96
C PRO A 107 -13.78 4.24 -3.90
N ARG A 108 -14.36 4.31 -2.69
CA ARG A 108 -15.72 4.80 -2.48
C ARG A 108 -15.82 5.83 -1.37
N GLY A 109 -16.83 6.68 -1.49
CA GLY A 109 -17.11 7.74 -0.52
C GLY A 109 -16.35 9.01 -0.86
N LYS A 110 -16.20 9.91 0.11
CA LYS A 110 -15.59 11.24 -0.08
C LYS A 110 -14.56 11.52 1.00
N GLY A 111 -13.70 12.52 0.79
CA GLY A 111 -12.73 12.99 1.79
C GLY A 111 -11.78 11.87 2.24
N LEU A 112 -11.63 11.70 3.56
CA LEU A 112 -10.73 10.70 4.14
C LEU A 112 -11.06 9.26 3.71
N ARG A 113 -12.35 8.91 3.59
CA ARG A 113 -12.75 7.55 3.20
C ARG A 113 -12.27 7.21 1.79
N HIS A 114 -12.36 8.17 0.88
CA HIS A 114 -11.86 8.04 -0.49
C HIS A 114 -10.33 7.96 -0.51
N ALA A 115 -9.63 8.83 0.23
CA ALA A 115 -8.18 8.81 0.34
C ALA A 115 -7.63 7.47 0.88
N VAL A 116 -8.28 6.92 1.92
CA VAL A 116 -7.95 5.58 2.43
C VAL A 116 -8.27 4.52 1.39
N GLY A 117 -9.41 4.63 0.69
CA GLY A 117 -9.78 3.74 -0.42
C GLY A 117 -8.70 3.69 -1.50
N GLU A 118 -8.20 4.83 -1.94
CA GLU A 118 -7.09 4.90 -2.91
C GLU A 118 -5.81 4.27 -2.37
N LEU A 119 -5.46 4.52 -1.11
CA LEU A 119 -4.29 3.90 -0.49
C LEU A 119 -4.40 2.37 -0.49
N VAL A 120 -5.54 1.82 -0.05
CA VAL A 120 -5.71 0.37 0.15
C VAL A 120 -6.08 -0.38 -1.12
N THR A 121 -6.40 0.30 -2.23
CA THR A 121 -6.68 -0.34 -3.54
C THR A 121 -5.56 -0.13 -4.56
N CYS A 122 -4.60 0.76 -4.26
CA CYS A 122 -3.43 1.02 -5.09
C CYS A 122 -2.15 0.40 -4.52
N PRO A 123 -1.60 -0.67 -5.13
CA PRO A 123 -0.40 -1.33 -4.62
C PRO A 123 0.82 -0.40 -4.63
N PHE A 124 0.89 0.57 -5.54
CA PHE A 124 1.99 1.54 -5.57
C PHE A 124 1.93 2.50 -4.39
N CYS A 125 0.74 3.00 -4.05
CA CYS A 125 0.54 3.86 -2.88
C CYS A 125 0.81 3.11 -1.57
N LEU A 126 0.48 1.81 -1.54
CA LEU A 126 0.67 0.97 -0.36
C LEU A 126 2.11 0.46 -0.19
N ALA A 127 2.91 0.40 -1.27
CA ALA A 127 4.29 -0.09 -1.21
C ALA A 127 5.20 0.66 -0.21
N PRO A 128 5.19 2.00 -0.12
CA PRO A 128 5.92 2.73 0.93
C PRO A 128 5.54 2.32 2.36
N TRP A 129 4.25 2.03 2.59
CA TRP A 129 3.76 1.57 3.90
C TRP A 129 4.25 0.16 4.21
N ALA A 130 4.14 -0.75 3.23
CA ALA A 130 4.64 -2.11 3.35
C ALA A 130 6.15 -2.16 3.61
N ALA A 131 6.95 -1.40 2.84
CA ALA A 131 8.39 -1.32 3.01
C ALA A 131 8.76 -0.78 4.41
N SER A 132 8.11 0.31 4.83
CA SER A 132 8.37 0.92 6.15
C SER A 132 8.01 -0.03 7.28
N ALA A 133 6.86 -0.73 7.20
CA ALA A 133 6.47 -1.71 8.20
C ALA A 133 7.47 -2.86 8.31
N LEU A 134 7.93 -3.41 7.17
CA LEU A 134 8.95 -4.46 7.15
C LEU A 134 10.29 -3.98 7.74
N LEU A 135 10.72 -2.76 7.42
CA LEU A 135 11.95 -2.17 7.97
C LEU A 135 11.85 -1.90 9.47
N ILE A 136 10.71 -1.37 9.93
CA ILE A 136 10.43 -1.16 11.35
C ILE A 136 10.43 -2.50 12.08
N LEU A 137 9.81 -3.53 11.51
CA LEU A 137 9.84 -4.89 12.05
C LEU A 137 11.27 -5.43 12.07
N HIS A 138 12.09 -5.11 11.07
CA HIS A 138 13.49 -5.54 11.03
C HIS A 138 14.34 -4.91 12.13
N ALA A 139 14.09 -3.64 12.45
CA ALA A 139 14.72 -2.96 13.59
C ALA A 139 14.19 -3.47 14.94
N ALA A 140 12.91 -3.87 15.00
CA ALA A 140 12.25 -4.23 16.25
C ALA A 140 12.37 -5.71 16.64
N ALA A 141 12.25 -6.60 15.66
CA ALA A 141 12.26 -8.06 15.81
C ALA A 141 12.92 -8.70 14.56
N PRO A 142 14.26 -8.71 14.47
CA PRO A 142 14.98 -9.12 13.26
C PRO A 142 14.65 -10.53 12.78
N ALA A 143 14.48 -11.49 13.71
CA ALA A 143 14.14 -12.87 13.39
C ALA A 143 12.77 -12.95 12.71
N THR A 144 11.74 -12.32 13.29
CA THR A 144 10.39 -12.27 12.72
C THR A 144 10.40 -11.59 11.35
N ALA A 145 11.09 -10.46 11.22
CA ALA A 145 11.21 -9.76 9.94
C ALA A 145 11.85 -10.62 8.85
N ARG A 146 12.89 -11.40 9.18
CA ARG A 146 13.51 -12.33 8.22
C ARG A 146 12.54 -13.41 7.77
N THR A 147 11.76 -13.97 8.70
CA THR A 147 10.72 -14.96 8.37
C THR A 147 9.65 -14.36 7.46
N CYS A 148 9.12 -13.18 7.80
CA CYS A 148 8.10 -12.51 6.99
C CYS A 148 8.63 -12.16 5.59
N THR A 149 9.81 -11.57 5.49
CA THR A 149 10.41 -11.16 4.21
C THR A 149 10.71 -12.38 3.33
N THR A 150 11.26 -13.44 3.92
CA THR A 150 11.54 -14.70 3.20
C THR A 150 10.25 -15.35 2.73
N GLY A 151 9.24 -15.45 3.60
CA GLY A 151 7.94 -16.04 3.26
C GLY A 151 7.23 -15.28 2.15
N LEU A 152 7.13 -13.95 2.25
CA LEU A 152 6.53 -13.11 1.21
C LEU A 152 7.28 -13.20 -0.11
N THR A 153 8.62 -13.29 -0.08
CA THR A 153 9.44 -13.49 -1.28
C THR A 153 9.19 -14.86 -1.90
N ALA A 154 9.10 -15.92 -1.09
CA ALA A 154 8.79 -17.26 -1.56
C ALA A 154 7.41 -17.30 -2.24
N VAL A 155 6.40 -16.62 -1.67
CA VAL A 155 5.08 -16.49 -2.30
C VAL A 155 5.18 -15.72 -3.62
N ALA A 156 5.94 -14.62 -3.69
CA ALA A 156 6.15 -13.90 -4.95
C ALA A 156 6.76 -14.80 -6.04
N GLY A 157 7.75 -15.63 -5.67
CA GLY A 157 8.34 -16.62 -6.56
C GLY A 157 7.35 -17.71 -6.97
N SER A 158 6.52 -18.18 -6.02
CA SER A 158 5.44 -19.15 -6.30
C SER A 158 4.44 -18.59 -7.31
N ASP A 159 3.97 -17.36 -7.13
CA ASP A 159 3.05 -16.71 -8.07
C ASP A 159 3.67 -16.61 -9.47
N PHE A 160 4.94 -16.19 -9.55
CA PHE A 160 5.66 -16.13 -10.82
C PHE A 160 5.69 -17.50 -11.52
N LEU A 161 5.94 -18.58 -10.78
CA LEU A 161 5.91 -19.94 -11.33
C LEU A 161 4.50 -20.33 -11.81
N GLN A 162 3.44 -19.95 -11.09
CA GLN A 162 2.07 -20.18 -11.54
C GLN A 162 1.74 -19.45 -12.84
N TYR A 163 2.15 -18.18 -12.97
CA TYR A 163 1.99 -17.42 -14.21
C TYR A 163 2.80 -18.02 -15.36
N ALA A 164 4.05 -18.42 -15.09
CA ALA A 164 4.90 -19.06 -16.10
C ALA A 164 4.31 -20.40 -16.57
N TYR A 165 3.74 -21.18 -15.65
CA TYR A 165 3.07 -22.44 -15.97
C TYR A 165 1.81 -22.20 -16.84
N ALA A 166 0.96 -21.25 -16.47
CA ALA A 166 -0.21 -20.88 -17.27
C ALA A 166 0.18 -20.43 -18.69
N ALA A 167 1.19 -19.57 -18.81
CA ALA A 167 1.70 -19.12 -20.12
C ALA A 167 2.32 -20.27 -20.95
N ALA A 168 2.91 -21.27 -20.29
CA ALA A 168 3.42 -22.46 -20.98
C ALA A 168 2.28 -23.35 -21.49
N GLN A 169 1.18 -23.50 -20.75
CA GLN A 169 0.01 -24.26 -21.18
C GLN A 169 -0.68 -23.62 -22.39
N GLU A 170 -0.88 -22.30 -22.38
CA GLU A 170 -1.49 -21.58 -23.52
C GLU A 170 -0.74 -21.80 -24.83
N ARG A 171 0.59 -21.92 -24.79
CA ARG A 171 1.42 -22.19 -25.97
C ARG A 171 1.34 -23.64 -26.49
N HIS A 172 0.95 -24.59 -25.64
CA HIS A 172 0.84 -26.00 -26.00
C HIS A 172 -0.59 -26.42 -26.37
N SER A 173 -1.59 -25.61 -26.03
CA SER A 173 -2.96 -25.83 -26.48
C SER A 173 -3.05 -25.54 -27.99
N PRO A 174 -3.52 -26.49 -28.82
CA PRO A 174 -3.79 -26.21 -30.22
C PRO A 174 -4.83 -25.07 -30.33
N HIS A 175 -4.52 -24.08 -31.15
CA HIS A 175 -5.49 -23.05 -31.51
C HIS A 175 -6.51 -23.68 -32.46
N ASP A 176 -7.71 -23.96 -31.96
CA ASP A 176 -8.89 -24.23 -32.78
C ASP A 176 -9.45 -22.95 -33.41
#